data_AF-A0A9E4PVT2-F1
#
_entry.id   AF-A0A9E4PVT2-F1
#
_cell.length_a   1.000
_cell.length_b   1.000
_cell.length_c   1.000
_cell.angle_alpha   90.00
_cell.angle_beta   90.00
_cell.angle_gamma   90.00
#
_symmetry.space_group_name_H-M   'P 1'
#
loop_
_entity.id
_entity.type
_entity.pdbx_description
1 polymer ?
#
loop_
_entity_poly.entity_id
_entity_poly.type
_entity_poly.pdbx_seq_one_letter_code
_entity_poly.pdbx_strand_id
1 'polypeptide(L)' 'MPKPMDREARAGFLKMALEQPEMTCADTPIEILEAASAEAEPTPFMEEYFATGHAEWLALKHGRRISLP' A
#
# COMPACT_ATOMS: atom_id res chain seq x y z
N MET A 1 -18.86 10.44 8.39
CA MET A 1 -17.70 10.15 7.51
C MET A 1 -16.54 9.79 8.42
N PRO A 2 -15.87 8.65 8.21
CA PRO A 2 -14.66 8.33 8.97
C PRO A 2 -13.60 9.41 8.72
N LYS A 3 -12.70 9.59 9.69
CA LYS A 3 -11.64 10.61 9.58
C LYS A 3 -10.65 10.18 8.50
N PRO A 4 -10.16 11.13 7.66
CA PRO A 4 -9.07 10.84 6.75
C PRO A 4 -7.87 10.30 7.51
N MET A 5 -7.24 9.24 6.97
CA MET A 5 -6.00 8.69 7.53
C MET A 5 -4.94 9.78 7.60
N ASP A 6 -4.36 9.97 8.79
CA ASP A 6 -3.36 11.01 9.02
C ASP A 6 -2.06 10.72 8.25
N ARG A 7 -1.25 11.77 8.09
CA ARG A 7 -0.02 11.70 7.28
C ARG A 7 1.03 10.76 7.88
N GLU A 8 1.09 10.63 9.20
CA GLU A 8 2.08 9.80 9.89
C GLU A 8 1.73 8.32 9.72
N ALA A 9 0.45 7.96 9.87
CA ALA A 9 -0.08 6.65 9.59
C ALA A 9 0.17 6.24 8.13
N ARG A 10 -0.12 7.13 7.17
CA ARG A 10 0.19 6.88 5.74
C ARG A 10 1.67 6.56 5.52
N ALA A 11 2.56 7.36 6.10
CA ALA A 11 4.01 7.13 5.98
C ALA A 11 4.44 5.79 6.61
N GLY A 12 3.84 5.43 7.76
CA GLY A 12 4.06 4.15 8.42
C GLY A 12 3.64 2.95 7.56
N PHE A 13 2.48 3.03 6.93
CA PHE A 13 2.00 1.99 6.02
C PHE A 13 2.85 1.89 4.75
N LEU A 14 3.26 3.01 4.13
CA LEU A 14 4.17 2.95 2.99
C LEU A 14 5.51 2.31 3.36
N LYS A 15 6.04 2.61 4.55
CA LYS A 15 7.23 1.94 5.07
C LYS A 15 6.99 0.44 5.26
N MET A 16 5.83 0.04 5.79
CA MET A 16 5.46 -1.37 5.92
C MET A 16 5.44 -2.08 4.57
N ALA A 17 4.84 -1.48 3.54
CA ALA A 17 4.80 -2.04 2.18
C ALA A 17 6.21 -2.23 1.58
N LEU A 18 7.14 -1.30 1.86
CA LEU A 18 8.54 -1.42 1.44
C LEU A 18 9.29 -2.52 2.21
N GLU A 19 9.06 -2.65 3.51
CA GLU A 19 9.79 -3.60 4.36
C GLU A 19 9.22 -5.03 4.24
N GLN A 20 7.96 -5.17 3.87
CA GLN A 20 7.24 -6.45 3.78
C GLN A 20 6.52 -6.60 2.44
N PRO A 21 7.25 -6.59 1.30
CA PRO A 21 6.64 -6.60 -0.03
C PRO A 21 6.00 -7.94 -0.42
N GLU A 22 6.20 -9.01 0.35
CA GLU A 22 5.53 -10.30 0.14
C GLU A 22 4.15 -10.38 0.81
N MET A 23 3.73 -9.31 1.50
CA MET A 23 2.41 -9.16 2.10
C MET A 23 1.32 -9.26 1.01
N THR A 24 0.30 -10.10 1.25
CA THR A 24 -0.80 -10.26 0.30
C THR A 24 -1.93 -9.29 0.61
N CYS A 25 -2.88 -9.14 -0.32
CA CYS A 25 -4.08 -8.31 -0.06
C CYS A 25 -4.90 -8.79 1.15
N ALA A 26 -4.76 -10.05 1.56
CA ALA A 26 -5.43 -10.59 2.75
C ALA A 26 -4.77 -10.13 4.06
N ASP A 27 -3.51 -9.70 3.99
CA ASP A 27 -2.71 -9.24 5.13
C ASP A 27 -2.75 -7.70 5.26
N THR A 28 -3.45 -7.01 4.35
CA THR A 28 -3.54 -5.55 4.32
C THR A 28 -4.12 -5.01 5.63
N PRO A 29 -3.49 -3.98 6.23
CA PRO A 29 -4.00 -3.33 7.43
C PRO A 29 -5.46 -2.90 7.29
N ILE A 30 -6.27 -3.21 8.32
CA ILE A 30 -7.72 -2.96 8.30
C ILE A 30 -8.03 -1.48 8.15
N GLU A 31 -7.17 -0.60 8.65
CA GLU A 31 -7.31 0.85 8.55
C GLU A 31 -7.28 1.34 7.09
N ILE A 32 -6.52 0.66 6.21
CA ILE A 32 -6.50 0.96 4.77
C ILE A 32 -7.81 0.51 4.12
N LEU A 33 -8.34 -0.64 4.52
CA LEU A 33 -9.61 -1.18 4.04
C LEU A 33 -10.81 -0.33 4.52
N GLU A 34 -10.78 0.12 5.77
CA GLU A 34 -11.79 1.03 6.32
C GLU A 34 -11.80 2.38 5.60
N ALA A 35 -10.62 2.94 5.32
CA ALA A 35 -10.50 4.16 4.52
C ALA A 35 -11.05 3.98 3.10
N ALA A 36 -10.83 2.81 2.49
CA ALA A 36 -11.38 2.48 1.18
C ALA A 36 -12.91 2.33 1.19
N SER A 37 -13.47 1.68 2.22
CA SER A 37 -14.92 1.50 2.38
C SER A 37 -15.70 2.81 2.52
N ALA A 38 -15.02 3.90 2.88
CA ALA A 38 -15.60 5.21 3.11
C ALA A 38 -15.72 6.07 1.83
N GLU A 39 -15.00 5.69 0.78
CA GLU A 39 -14.82 6.42 -0.47
C GLU A 39 -15.06 5.48 -1.67
N ALA A 40 -14.79 5.93 -2.89
CA ALA A 40 -14.80 5.05 -4.05
C ALA A 40 -13.55 4.17 -4.07
N GLU A 41 -13.72 2.85 -4.21
CA GLU A 41 -12.60 1.91 -4.28
C GLU A 41 -12.01 1.79 -5.71
N PRO A 42 -10.68 1.67 -5.85
CA PRO A 42 -9.68 1.84 -4.79
C PRO A 42 -9.49 3.33 -4.46
N THR A 43 -9.16 3.63 -3.19
CA THR A 43 -8.75 5.01 -2.84
C THR A 43 -7.37 5.32 -3.40
N PRO A 44 -7.02 6.60 -3.63
CA PRO A 44 -5.67 6.98 -4.06
C PRO A 44 -4.56 6.45 -3.15
N PHE A 45 -4.82 6.36 -1.84
CA PHE A 45 -3.85 5.81 -0.89
C PHE A 45 -3.74 4.28 -0.98
N MET A 46 -4.86 3.59 -1.22
CA MET A 46 -4.85 2.14 -1.44
C MET A 46 -4.04 1.80 -2.71
N GLU A 47 -4.20 2.57 -3.79
CA GLU A 47 -3.38 2.43 -5.00
C GLU A 47 -1.89 2.64 -4.70
N GLU A 48 -1.53 3.70 -3.98
CA GLU A 48 -0.14 4.01 -3.61
C GLU A 48 0.48 2.90 -2.75
N TYR A 49 -0.25 2.40 -1.74
CA TYR A 49 0.19 1.34 -0.85
C TYR A 49 0.49 0.04 -1.62
N PHE A 50 -0.45 -0.42 -2.44
CA PHE A 50 -0.27 -1.65 -3.20
C PHE A 50 0.78 -1.51 -4.31
N ALA A 51 0.85 -0.37 -4.99
CA ALA A 51 1.88 -0.10 -5.98
C ALA A 51 3.29 -0.12 -5.35
N THR A 52 3.44 0.44 -4.15
CA THR A 52 4.69 0.45 -3.39
C THR A 52 5.16 -0.97 -3.07
N GLY A 53 4.28 -1.80 -2.49
CA GLY A 53 4.60 -3.19 -2.17
C GLY A 53 4.92 -4.02 -3.42
N HIS A 54 4.11 -3.88 -4.47
CA HIS A 54 4.33 -4.61 -5.73
C HIS A 54 5.65 -4.23 -6.41
N ALA A 55 6.00 -2.94 -6.43
CA ALA A 55 7.27 -2.48 -7.01
C ALA A 55 8.48 -3.04 -6.27
N GLU A 56 8.44 -3.08 -4.94
CA GLU A 56 9.53 -3.63 -4.13
C GLU A 56 9.57 -5.17 -4.22
N TRP A 57 8.41 -5.84 -4.28
CA TRP A 57 8.33 -7.28 -4.55
C TRP A 57 8.98 -7.62 -5.89
N LEU A 58 8.66 -6.86 -6.94
CA LEU A 58 9.22 -7.04 -8.27
C LEU A 58 10.74 -6.83 -8.26
N ALA A 59 11.21 -5.84 -7.49
CA ALA A 59 12.63 -5.60 -7.29
C ALA A 59 13.35 -6.79 -6.63
N LEU A 60 12.75 -7.36 -5.57
CA LEU A 60 13.27 -8.55 -4.91
C LEU A 60 13.30 -9.76 -5.84
N LYS A 61 12.22 -9.99 -6.61
CA LYS A 61 12.12 -11.15 -7.53
C LYS A 61 13.15 -11.10 -8.66
N HIS A 62 13.51 -9.91 -9.15
CA HIS A 62 14.42 -9.76 -10.28
C HIS A 62 15.82 -9.26 -9.92
N GLY A 63 16.10 -8.96 -8.66
CA GLY A 63 17.36 -8.38 -8.20
C GLY A 63 17.63 -6.97 -8.75
N ARG A 64 16.61 -6.29 -9.30
CA ARG A 64 16.68 -4.93 -9.85
C ARG A 64 15.32 -4.27 -9.86
N ARG A 65 15.27 -2.95 -9.70
CA ARG A 65 14.04 -2.19 -9.86
C ARG A 65 13.57 -2.21 -11.32
N ILE A 66 12.28 -2.46 -11.51
CA ILE A 66 11.60 -2.41 -12.80
C ILE A 66 10.63 -1.24 -12.76
N SER A 67 10.85 -0.25 -13.61
CA SER A 67 9.89 0.82 -13.82
C SER A 67 8.71 0.28 -14.62
N LEU A 68 7.55 0.18 -13.98
CA LEU A 68 6.30 -0.11 -14.66
C LEU A 68 5.79 1.18 -15.33
N PRO A 69 5.22 1.09 -16.56
CA PRO A 69 4.73 2.25 -17.31
C PRO A 69 3.51 2.91 -16.65
#